data_AF-A0A953U827-F1
#
_entry.id   AF-A0A953U827-F1
#
_cell.length_a   1.000
_cell.length_b   1.000
_cell.length_c   1.000
_cell.angle_alpha   90.00
_cell.angle_beta   90.00
_cell.angle_gamma   90.00
#
_symmetry.space_group_name_H-M   'P 1'
#
loop_
_entity.id
_entity.type
_entity.pdbx_description
1 polymer ?
#
loop_
_entity_poly.entity_id
_entity_poly.type
_entity_poly.pdbx_seq_one_letter_code
_entity_poly.pdbx_strand_id
1 'polypeptide(L)'
;MTSEKASPHSAELLHICERLKAMGYAESRRIRIYGEEFEVVSNPFPEGNGIAVRGISTRETEVRVVKLPLPILQAVGKKKAA
;
A
#
# COMPACT_ATOMS: atom_id res chain seq x y z
N MET A 1 22.57 -23.39 -0.77
CA MET A 1 21.18 -23.02 -0.48
C MET A 1 21.22 -21.84 0.47
N THR A 2 21.62 -20.67 -0.04
CA THR A 2 21.90 -19.48 0.77
C THR A 2 20.60 -18.74 1.04
N SER A 3 20.18 -18.83 2.29
CA SER A 3 19.24 -17.99 3.02
C SER A 3 18.87 -16.68 2.31
N GLU A 4 17.63 -16.61 1.84
CA GLU A 4 16.90 -15.35 1.66
C GLU A 4 16.78 -14.70 3.05
N LYS A 5 17.80 -13.95 3.45
CA LYS A 5 17.68 -12.97 4.52
C LYS A 5 16.61 -12.01 4.06
N ALA A 6 15.41 -12.10 4.64
CA ALA A 6 14.41 -11.04 4.56
C ALA A 6 15.12 -9.73 4.88
N SER A 7 15.34 -8.91 3.84
CA SER A 7 16.04 -7.64 3.96
C SER A 7 15.30 -6.83 5.03
N PRO A 8 16.01 -6.11 5.94
CA PRO A 8 15.35 -5.32 7.00
C PRO A 8 14.30 -4.33 6.45
N HIS A 9 14.41 -3.97 5.16
CA HIS A 9 13.44 -3.16 4.43
C HIS A 9 12.07 -3.85 4.25
N SER A 10 12.05 -5.18 4.06
CA SER A 10 10.80 -5.94 3.87
C SER A 10 9.93 -5.96 5.12
N ALA A 11 10.54 -6.08 6.31
CA ALA A 11 9.81 -6.07 7.58
C ALA A 11 9.18 -4.69 7.87
N GLU A 12 9.87 -3.61 7.51
CA GLU A 12 9.33 -2.25 7.63
C GLU A 12 8.14 -2.04 6.68
N LEU A 13 8.26 -2.48 5.42
CA LEU A 13 7.17 -2.39 4.44
C LEU A 13 5.95 -3.21 4.88
N LEU A 14 6.14 -4.40 5.46
CA LEU A 14 5.05 -5.21 6.02
C LEU A 14 4.37 -4.49 7.19
N HIS A 15 5.13 -3.84 8.07
CA HIS A 15 4.57 -3.05 9.17
C HIS A 15 3.76 -1.85 8.65
N ILE A 16 4.23 -1.17 7.61
CA ILE A 16 3.48 -0.09 6.97
C ILE A 16 2.22 -0.63 6.28
N CYS A 17 2.25 -1.82 5.65
CA CYS A 17 1.08 -2.46 5.06
C CYS A 17 -0.02 -2.70 6.11
N GLU A 18 0.33 -3.23 7.28
CA GLU A 18 -0.64 -3.46 8.35
C GLU A 18 -1.25 -2.14 8.87
N ARG A 19 -0.44 -1.08 8.96
CA ARG A 19 -0.95 0.25 9.33
C ARG A 19 -1.84 0.86 8.26
N LEU A 20 -1.50 0.69 6.98
CA LEU A 20 -2.32 1.12 5.86
C LEU A 20 -3.68 0.41 5.85
N LYS A 21 -3.69 -0.91 6.12
CA LYS A 21 -4.91 -1.69 6.29
C LYS A 21 -5.80 -1.10 7.40
N ALA A 22 -5.22 -0.75 8.55
CA ALA A 22 -5.94 -0.11 9.65
C ALA A 22 -6.50 1.29 9.30
N MET A 23 -5.84 2.04 8.40
CA MET A 23 -6.35 3.33 7.92
C MET A 23 -7.41 3.21 6.81
N GLY A 24 -7.68 2.00 6.33
CA GLY A 24 -8.69 1.75 5.31
C GLY A 24 -8.17 1.60 3.88
N TYR A 25 -6.86 1.40 3.70
CA TYR A 25 -6.30 0.90 2.43
C TYR A 25 -6.35 -0.63 2.43
N ALA A 26 -7.56 -1.19 2.53
CA ALA A 26 -7.82 -2.63 2.60
C ALA A 26 -8.87 -3.03 1.56
N GLU A 27 -9.01 -4.32 1.30
CA GLU A 27 -10.04 -4.86 0.40
C GLU A 27 -11.46 -4.34 0.74
N SER A 28 -12.29 -4.22 -0.30
CA SER A 28 -13.67 -3.75 -0.23
C SER A 28 -13.83 -2.31 0.28
N ARG A 29 -12.76 -1.49 0.21
CA ARG A 29 -12.81 -0.07 0.52
C ARG A 29 -12.58 0.77 -0.73
N ARG A 30 -13.21 1.94 -0.77
CA ARG A 30 -12.98 2.92 -1.84
C ARG A 30 -11.99 3.96 -1.36
N ILE A 31 -10.96 4.19 -2.15
CA ILE A 31 -9.91 5.17 -1.89
C ILE A 31 -9.82 6.14 -3.05
N ARG A 32 -9.52 7.40 -2.75
CA ARG A 32 -9.26 8.41 -3.78
C ARG A 32 -7.80 8.76 -3.80
N ILE A 33 -7.12 8.44 -4.90
CA ILE A 33 -5.69 8.70 -5.09
C ILE A 33 -5.49 9.32 -6.48
N TYR A 34 -4.60 10.30 -6.58
CA TYR A 34 -4.29 10.99 -7.84
C TYR A 34 -5.53 11.62 -8.53
N GLY A 35 -6.56 11.96 -7.75
CA GLY A 35 -7.81 12.52 -8.25
C GLY A 35 -8.82 11.48 -8.75
N GLU A 36 -8.46 10.20 -8.80
CA GLU A 36 -9.29 9.09 -9.26
C GLU A 36 -9.76 8.22 -8.07
N GLU A 37 -10.99 7.70 -8.17
CA GLU A 37 -11.56 6.80 -7.18
C GLU A 37 -11.30 5.35 -7.59
N PHE A 38 -10.74 4.58 -6.67
CA PHE A 38 -10.41 3.17 -6.83
C PHE A 38 -11.15 2.35 -5.77
N GLU A 39 -11.81 1.29 -6.21
CA GLU A 39 -12.30 0.24 -5.34
C GLU A 39 -11.18 -0.76 -5.09
N VAL A 40 -10.69 -0.80 -3.86
CA VAL A 40 -9.58 -1.66 -3.44
C VAL A 40 -10.09 -3.09 -3.35
N VAL A 41 -9.43 -3.99 -4.08
CA VAL A 41 -9.76 -5.42 -4.13
C VAL A 41 -8.68 -6.31 -3.51
N SER A 42 -7.63 -5.70 -2.94
CA SER A 42 -6.54 -6.40 -2.28
C SER A 42 -6.01 -5.60 -1.10
N ASN A 43 -5.50 -6.31 -0.11
CA ASN A 43 -4.67 -5.74 0.94
C ASN A 43 -3.39 -5.10 0.36
N PRO A 44 -2.79 -4.12 1.07
CA PRO A 44 -1.59 -3.44 0.63
C PRO A 44 -0.41 -4.40 0.67
N PHE A 45 0.44 -4.33 -0.35
CA PHE A 45 1.59 -5.21 -0.52
C PHE A 45 2.84 -4.41 -0.95
N PRO A 46 4.04 -4.86 -0.56
CA PRO A 46 5.29 -4.25 -1.01
C PRO A 46 5.44 -4.42 -2.52
N GLU A 47 5.67 -3.31 -3.22
CA GLU A 47 5.93 -3.31 -4.67
C GLU A 47 7.17 -2.46 -4.96
N GLY A 48 8.27 -3.14 -5.35
CA GLY A 48 9.57 -2.51 -5.57
C GLY A 48 10.05 -1.79 -4.30
N ASN A 49 10.17 -0.46 -4.40
CA ASN A 49 10.64 0.41 -3.32
C ASN A 49 9.50 1.13 -2.57
N GLY A 50 8.25 0.69 -2.74
CA GLY A 50 7.08 1.29 -2.11
C GLY A 50 6.01 0.26 -1.75
N ILE A 51 4.79 0.74 -1.56
CA ILE A 51 3.63 -0.10 -1.26
C ILE A 51 2.54 0.20 -2.27
N ALA A 52 1.88 -0.84 -2.74
CA ALA A 52 0.78 -0.76 -3.69
C ALA A 52 -0.44 -1.52 -3.17
N VAL A 53 -1.59 -1.19 -3.75
CA VAL A 53 -2.85 -1.92 -3.60
C VAL A 53 -3.34 -2.32 -4.97
N ARG A 54 -4.11 -3.41 -5.08
CA ARG A 54 -4.89 -3.67 -6.29
C ARG A 54 -6.22 -2.97 -6.17
N GLY A 55 -6.56 -2.19 -7.19
CA GLY A 55 -7.82 -1.48 -7.23
C GLY A 55 -8.42 -1.47 -8.63
N ILE A 56 -9.74 -1.40 -8.68
CA ILE A 56 -10.50 -1.18 -9.91
C ILE A 56 -10.86 0.30 -9.92
N SER A 57 -10.53 1.01 -10.99
CA SER A 57 -10.92 2.42 -11.09
C SER A 57 -12.41 2.52 -11.38
N THR A 58 -13.04 3.57 -10.88
CA THR A 58 -14.41 3.92 -11.32
C THR A 58 -14.49 4.23 -12.83
N ARG A 59 -13.36 4.52 -13.49
CA ARG A 59 -13.28 4.80 -14.93
C ARG A 59 -12.96 3.59 -15.79
N GLU A 60 -12.39 2.53 -15.22
CA GLU A 60 -12.00 1.33 -15.97
C GLU A 60 -12.35 0.08 -15.18
N THR A 61 -12.90 -0.93 -15.85
CA THR A 61 -13.35 -2.19 -15.24
C THR A 61 -12.22 -3.19 -14.95
N GLU A 62 -10.97 -2.83 -15.22
CA GLU A 62 -9.82 -3.71 -15.02
C GLU A 62 -9.15 -3.51 -13.66
N VAL A 63 -8.73 -4.62 -13.06
CA VAL A 63 -7.93 -4.61 -11.83
C VAL A 63 -6.53 -4.13 -12.18
N ARG A 64 -6.11 -3.00 -11.62
CA ARG A 64 -4.75 -2.47 -11.77
C ARG A 64 -4.03 -2.39 -10.44
N VAL A 65 -2.71 -2.36 -10.52
CA VAL A 65 -1.89 -2.04 -9.36
C VAL A 65 -1.77 -0.53 -9.21
N VAL A 66 -2.20 -0.02 -8.05
CA VAL A 66 -2.15 1.39 -7.68
C VAL A 66 -1.06 1.58 -6.63
N LYS A 67 0.05 2.19 -7.03
CA LYS A 67 1.12 2.56 -6.10
C LYS A 67 0.68 3.71 -5.21
N LEU A 68 0.80 3.51 -3.90
CA LEU A 68 0.44 4.53 -2.94
C LEU A 68 1.45 5.69 -2.98
N PRO A 69 0.97 6.95 -2.96
CA PRO A 69 1.84 8.12 -2.93
C PRO A 69 2.79 8.09 -1.72
N LEU A 70 4.05 8.49 -1.95
CA LEU A 70 5.04 8.65 -0.88
C LEU A 70 4.53 9.48 0.32
N PRO A 71 3.75 10.57 0.15
CA PRO A 71 3.21 11.31 1.30
C PRO A 71 2.34 10.46 2.24
N ILE A 72 1.53 9.54 1.70
CA ILE A 72 0.73 8.61 2.51
C ILE A 72 1.65 7.63 3.24
N LEU A 73 2.65 7.09 2.52
CA LEU A 73 3.63 6.18 3.11
C LEU A 73 4.46 6.86 4.20
N GLN A 74 4.78 8.14 4.07
CA GLN A 74 5.47 8.92 5.10
C GLN A 74 4.56 9.26 6.28
N ALA A 75 3.29 9.60 6.03
CA ALA A 75 2.31 9.85 7.10
C ALA A 75 2.10 8.61 7.97
N VAL A 76 2.13 7.43 7.35
CA VAL A 76 2.15 6.16 8.08
C VAL A 76 3.54 5.95 8.67
N GLY A 77 4.60 5.87 7.87
CA GLY A 77 5.96 5.50 8.28
C GLY A 77 6.62 6.39 9.32
N LYS A 78 6.18 7.64 9.52
CA LYS A 78 6.65 8.48 10.62
C LYS A 78 6.35 7.80 11.96
N LYS A 79 7.38 7.19 12.57
CA LYS A 79 7.45 7.14 14.03
C LYS A 79 7.36 8.58 14.50
N LYS A 80 6.47 8.88 15.45
CA LYS A 80 6.49 10.19 16.12
C LYS A 80 7.92 10.39 16.61
N ALA A 81 8.63 11.36 16.04
CA ALA A 81 9.73 12.00 16.75
C ALA A 81 9.04 12.85 17.81
N ALA A 82 8.89 12.27 19.00
CA ALA A 82 8.52 12.95 20.23
C ALA A 82 9.74 12.92 21.14
#